data_AF-A0A5K7ZEZ5-F1
#
_entry.id   AF-A0A5K7ZEZ5-F1
#
_cell.length_a   1.000
_cell.length_b   1.000
_cell.length_c   1.000
_cell.angle_alpha   90.00
_cell.angle_beta   90.00
_cell.angle_gamma   90.00
#
_symmetry.space_group_name_H-M   'P 1'
#
loop_
_entity.id
_entity.type
_entity.pdbx_description
1 polymer ?
#
loop_
_entity_poly.entity_id
_entity_poly.type
_entity_poly.pdbx_seq_one_letter_code
_entity_poly.pdbx_strand_id
1 'polypeptide(L)'
;MTQQTQMETINLATDVLVVGAGMTGMKAASEIAANGYKVVLIDEGAEAGAAAIVDLDGVEQAAFEVLRKTVEGSELIEVLSGTCMDGAAGMPGDFKVWLSGNDDIVEKSVGAIVVASELVACPMNEAFGLELSDTVISQSQLEAKLADNPAAFAGKTVAFMLGLAQDGHPLVLERVLKSVLAMESLDETSAYVFSGDLKVAEDGLERLYLECRDKGAMYVKLTEMPAVSQEGGLSITYEDPVLQRSVALTPDIIVVEEAIGADQVNAAMAEMLKIDVGSMGFLQTDNVHRYPVATNREGIYVVGGSRRVKKRYGAIMDAENAALRVRDLLGNGTVSVPANKAVLDTGKCTFCLTCFRCCPHGAIYWTADNKPVISKIACQGCGICASECPMDAIQIGEFNDAAMIETVTRSAAEKSGDAPTIVAFCCQNSGLEAARMAADFGMPLPKGLKTVAVPCAGKVDIDYVMRALAEGADGVVVMACHNGNCKSEKGSLYASWRAANAQQTLETIGVEKERICFATTASNMGSDFSRILMEMEAKLSGK
;
A
#
# COMPACT_ATOMS: atom_id res chain seq x y z
N MET A 1 17.28 28.70 -16.77
CA MET A 1 17.62 27.93 -17.98
C MET A 1 17.65 26.47 -17.56
N THR A 2 16.66 25.68 -17.96
CA THR A 2 16.60 24.24 -17.69
C THR A 2 17.71 23.57 -18.51
N GLN A 3 18.77 23.09 -17.86
CA GLN A 3 19.73 22.20 -18.53
C GLN A 3 18.93 20.99 -19.00
N GLN A 4 18.98 20.68 -20.30
CA GLN A 4 18.37 19.47 -20.84
C GLN A 4 19.00 18.27 -20.14
N THR A 5 18.21 17.56 -19.34
CA THR A 5 18.67 16.34 -18.69
C THR A 5 19.03 15.33 -19.78
N GLN A 6 20.29 14.90 -19.81
CA GLN A 6 20.74 13.85 -20.72
C GLN A 6 19.89 12.59 -20.46
N MET A 7 19.41 11.94 -21.51
CA MET A 7 18.60 10.74 -21.42
C MET A 7 19.43 9.52 -21.85
N GLU A 8 19.18 8.37 -21.24
CA GLU A 8 19.80 7.09 -21.59
C GLU A 8 18.74 6.05 -21.94
N THR A 9 19.01 5.24 -22.96
CA THR A 9 18.10 4.17 -23.42
C THR A 9 18.55 2.83 -22.84
N ILE A 10 17.63 2.10 -22.21
CA ILE A 10 17.87 0.78 -21.61
C ILE A 10 16.91 -0.24 -22.22
N ASN A 11 17.42 -1.44 -22.53
CA ASN A 11 16.62 -2.57 -23.00
C ASN A 11 16.03 -3.35 -21.82
N LEU A 12 14.79 -3.81 -21.96
CA LEU A 12 14.04 -4.51 -20.92
C LEU A 12 13.52 -5.85 -21.41
N ALA A 13 13.52 -6.85 -20.52
CA ALA A 13 12.62 -7.99 -20.64
C ALA A 13 11.17 -7.48 -20.65
N THR A 14 10.31 -8.09 -21.48
CA THR A 14 8.92 -7.65 -21.66
C THR A 14 7.91 -8.65 -21.16
N ASP A 15 8.32 -9.88 -20.87
CA ASP A 15 7.49 -10.92 -20.25
C ASP A 15 7.09 -10.50 -18.82
N VAL A 16 5.89 -10.88 -18.38
CA VAL A 16 5.33 -10.47 -17.09
C VAL A 16 4.94 -11.70 -16.28
N LEU A 17 5.35 -11.74 -15.01
CA LEU A 17 4.87 -12.76 -14.08
C LEU A 17 3.58 -12.27 -13.42
N VAL A 18 2.55 -13.11 -13.40
CA VAL A 18 1.33 -12.92 -12.58
C VAL A 18 1.26 -14.05 -11.57
N VAL A 19 1.17 -13.69 -10.28
CA VAL A 19 1.13 -14.64 -9.14
C VAL A 19 -0.29 -14.73 -8.61
N GLY A 20 -0.89 -15.92 -8.70
CA GLY A 20 -2.26 -16.23 -8.32
C GLY A 20 -3.17 -16.31 -9.56
N ALA A 21 -3.77 -17.48 -9.82
CA ALA A 21 -4.70 -17.70 -10.93
C ALA A 21 -6.17 -17.62 -10.50
N GLY A 22 -6.47 -16.91 -9.41
CA GLY A 22 -7.83 -16.49 -9.12
C GLY A 22 -8.38 -15.52 -10.18
N MET A 23 -9.63 -15.08 -10.03
CA MET A 23 -10.29 -14.22 -11.00
C MET A 23 -9.49 -12.94 -11.30
N THR A 24 -8.94 -12.31 -10.27
CA THR A 24 -8.20 -11.06 -10.43
C THR A 24 -6.91 -11.30 -11.23
N GLY A 25 -6.18 -12.37 -10.91
CA GLY A 25 -4.94 -12.71 -11.60
C GLY A 25 -5.16 -13.12 -13.05
N MET A 26 -6.18 -13.94 -13.33
CA MET A 26 -6.57 -14.27 -14.71
C MET A 26 -6.98 -13.01 -15.51
N LYS A 27 -7.71 -12.08 -14.88
CA LYS A 27 -8.07 -10.81 -15.52
C LYS A 27 -6.83 -9.96 -15.79
N ALA A 28 -5.90 -9.86 -14.84
CA ALA A 28 -4.64 -9.13 -15.03
C ALA A 28 -3.81 -9.76 -16.17
N ALA A 29 -3.67 -11.08 -16.20
CA ALA A 29 -2.98 -11.81 -17.26
C ALA A 29 -3.61 -11.54 -18.64
N SER A 30 -4.95 -11.60 -18.72
CA SER A 30 -5.69 -11.31 -19.95
C SER A 30 -5.50 -9.87 -20.44
N GLU A 31 -5.57 -8.87 -19.55
CA GLU A 31 -5.37 -7.47 -19.90
C GLU A 31 -3.93 -7.16 -20.33
N ILE A 32 -2.95 -7.74 -19.64
CA ILE A 32 -1.53 -7.60 -19.98
C ILE A 32 -1.23 -8.23 -21.35
N ALA A 33 -1.76 -9.43 -21.60
CA ALA A 33 -1.63 -10.10 -22.89
C ALA A 33 -2.33 -9.34 -24.02
N ALA A 34 -3.49 -8.73 -23.75
CA ALA A 34 -4.19 -7.87 -24.71
C ALA A 34 -3.38 -6.63 -25.11
N ASN A 35 -2.43 -6.19 -24.27
CA ASN A 35 -1.47 -5.14 -24.60
C ASN A 35 -0.20 -5.66 -25.31
N GLY A 36 -0.14 -6.95 -25.65
CA GLY A 36 0.92 -7.56 -26.46
C GLY A 36 2.11 -8.13 -25.68
N TYR A 37 2.01 -8.20 -24.34
CA TYR A 37 3.07 -8.78 -23.50
C TYR A 37 2.84 -10.27 -23.28
N LYS A 38 3.93 -11.04 -23.22
CA LYS A 38 3.84 -12.44 -22.78
C LYS A 38 3.63 -12.49 -21.27
N VAL A 39 2.80 -13.42 -20.81
CA VAL A 39 2.49 -13.58 -19.40
C VAL A 39 2.81 -15.00 -18.96
N VAL A 40 3.51 -15.12 -17.84
CA VAL A 40 3.62 -16.36 -17.08
C VAL A 40 2.66 -16.24 -15.90
N LEU A 41 1.60 -17.04 -15.89
CA LEU A 41 0.61 -17.06 -14.82
C LEU A 41 0.88 -18.29 -13.94
N ILE A 42 1.23 -18.08 -12.68
CA ILE A 42 1.49 -19.15 -11.72
C ILE A 42 0.36 -19.25 -10.69
N ASP A 43 0.12 -20.47 -10.23
CA ASP A 43 -0.83 -20.75 -9.15
C ASP A 43 -0.35 -21.94 -8.33
N GLU A 44 -0.20 -21.76 -7.02
CA GLU A 44 0.23 -22.83 -6.10
C GLU A 44 -0.92 -23.83 -5.81
N GLY A 45 -2.15 -23.50 -6.19
CA GLY A 45 -3.37 -24.19 -5.79
C GLY A 45 -3.90 -23.67 -4.46
N ALA A 46 -5.21 -23.77 -4.25
CA ALA A 46 -5.80 -23.38 -2.97
C ALA A 46 -5.43 -24.41 -1.88
N GLU A 47 -4.88 -23.95 -0.75
CA GLU A 47 -4.88 -24.76 0.46
C GLU A 47 -6.33 -25.08 0.85
N ALA A 48 -6.58 -26.35 1.19
CA ALA A 48 -7.89 -26.82 1.62
C ALA A 48 -8.32 -26.10 2.92
N GLY A 49 -9.16 -25.07 2.80
CA GLY A 49 -9.71 -24.35 3.94
C GLY A 49 -10.05 -22.88 3.69
N ALA A 50 -9.42 -22.24 2.70
CA ALA A 50 -9.77 -20.87 2.31
C ALA A 50 -10.89 -20.91 1.25
N ALA A 51 -12.14 -20.71 1.65
CA ALA A 51 -13.20 -20.43 0.69
C ALA A 51 -12.84 -19.11 -0.02
N ALA A 52 -12.72 -19.13 -1.35
CA ALA A 52 -12.60 -17.90 -2.12
C ALA A 52 -13.81 -17.02 -1.77
N ILE A 53 -13.57 -15.86 -1.15
CA ILE A 53 -14.63 -14.98 -0.62
C ILE A 53 -15.51 -14.40 -1.73
N VAL A 54 -15.09 -14.53 -2.97
CA VAL A 54 -15.85 -14.09 -4.12
C VAL A 54 -16.98 -15.09 -4.37
N ASP A 55 -18.10 -14.87 -3.67
CA ASP A 55 -19.40 -15.43 -4.02
C ASP A 55 -19.79 -14.91 -5.41
N LEU A 56 -19.35 -15.64 -6.43
CA LEU A 56 -19.74 -15.42 -7.80
C LEU A 56 -21.19 -15.88 -7.91
N ASP A 57 -22.11 -14.95 -8.15
CA ASP A 57 -23.44 -15.35 -8.59
C ASP A 57 -23.36 -16.13 -9.92
N GLY A 58 -24.45 -16.77 -10.36
CA GLY A 58 -24.43 -17.59 -11.58
C GLY A 58 -23.96 -16.86 -12.85
N VAL A 59 -24.15 -15.53 -12.94
CA VAL A 59 -23.64 -14.69 -14.03
C VAL A 59 -22.13 -14.51 -13.89
N GLU A 60 -21.67 -14.31 -12.66
CA GLU A 60 -20.26 -14.11 -12.36
C GLU A 60 -19.43 -15.38 -12.53
N GLN A 61 -19.98 -16.55 -12.20
CA GLN A 61 -19.36 -17.86 -12.47
C GLN A 61 -19.22 -18.10 -13.97
N ALA A 62 -20.29 -17.82 -14.73
CA ALA A 62 -20.25 -17.91 -16.19
C ALA A 62 -19.20 -16.96 -16.79
N ALA A 63 -19.10 -15.73 -16.29
CA ALA A 63 -18.08 -14.77 -16.70
C ALA A 63 -16.66 -15.23 -16.35
N PHE A 64 -16.46 -15.86 -15.19
CA PHE A 64 -15.16 -16.42 -14.81
C PHE A 64 -14.75 -17.58 -15.73
N GLU A 65 -15.69 -18.48 -16.03
CA GLU A 65 -15.43 -19.60 -16.93
C GLU A 65 -15.09 -19.14 -18.36
N VAL A 66 -15.73 -18.05 -18.83
CA VAL A 66 -15.36 -17.41 -20.11
C VAL A 66 -13.93 -16.86 -20.05
N LEU A 67 -13.59 -16.12 -18.99
CA LEU A 67 -12.25 -15.58 -18.79
C LEU A 67 -11.18 -16.68 -18.73
N ARG A 68 -11.46 -17.76 -17.99
CA ARG A 68 -10.58 -18.92 -17.89
C ARG A 68 -10.28 -19.52 -19.26
N LYS A 69 -11.31 -19.75 -20.08
CA LYS A 69 -11.14 -20.23 -21.46
C LYS A 69 -10.34 -19.26 -22.33
N THR A 70 -10.54 -17.96 -22.16
CA THR A 70 -9.75 -16.93 -22.86
C THR A 70 -8.28 -16.99 -22.47
N VAL A 71 -7.98 -17.16 -21.18
CA VAL A 71 -6.61 -17.27 -20.66
C VAL A 71 -5.94 -18.55 -21.13
N GLU A 72 -6.59 -19.70 -20.95
CA GLU A 72 -6.08 -21.02 -21.35
C GLU A 72 -5.91 -21.16 -22.88
N GLY A 73 -6.71 -20.45 -23.67
CA GLY A 73 -6.64 -20.46 -25.13
C GLY A 73 -5.67 -19.44 -25.75
N SER A 74 -5.01 -18.60 -24.95
CA SER A 74 -4.13 -17.54 -25.43
C SER A 74 -2.70 -18.05 -25.71
N GLU A 75 -2.15 -17.75 -26.88
CA GLU A 75 -0.75 -18.06 -27.21
C GLU A 75 0.26 -17.16 -26.45
N LEU A 76 -0.22 -16.07 -25.85
CA LEU A 76 0.60 -15.13 -25.09
C LEU A 76 0.65 -15.43 -23.60
N ILE A 77 -0.16 -16.37 -23.10
CA ILE A 77 -0.25 -16.69 -21.67
C ILE A 77 0.18 -18.13 -21.44
N GLU A 78 1.24 -18.32 -20.67
CA GLU A 78 1.70 -19.62 -20.16
C GLU A 78 1.14 -19.81 -18.75
N VAL A 79 0.25 -20.79 -18.57
CA VAL A 79 -0.33 -21.12 -17.27
C VAL A 79 0.44 -22.27 -16.62
N LEU A 80 0.97 -22.03 -15.42
CA LEU A 80 1.72 -23.01 -14.61
C LEU A 80 0.98 -23.29 -13.31
N SER A 81 0.14 -24.32 -13.32
CA SER A 81 -0.63 -24.76 -12.15
C SER A 81 0.21 -25.63 -11.20
N GLY A 82 -0.09 -25.57 -9.90
CA GLY A 82 0.69 -26.23 -8.86
C GLY A 82 2.13 -25.73 -8.79
N THR A 83 2.35 -24.46 -9.12
CA THR A 83 3.65 -23.81 -9.18
C THR A 83 3.67 -22.60 -8.25
N CYS A 84 4.64 -22.56 -7.33
CA CYS A 84 4.86 -21.42 -6.46
C CYS A 84 6.11 -20.64 -6.87
N MET A 85 6.25 -19.44 -6.33
CA MET A 85 7.47 -18.64 -6.48
C MET A 85 8.30 -18.78 -5.21
N ASP A 86 9.51 -19.30 -5.33
CA ASP A 86 10.44 -19.48 -4.20
C ASP A 86 11.25 -18.21 -3.91
N GLY A 87 11.37 -17.33 -4.91
CA GLY A 87 12.07 -16.07 -4.74
C GLY A 87 12.13 -15.23 -6.00
N ALA A 88 12.53 -13.98 -5.81
CA ALA A 88 12.77 -13.03 -6.88
C ALA A 88 13.98 -12.15 -6.60
N ALA A 89 14.72 -11.82 -7.64
CA ALA A 89 15.82 -10.86 -7.61
C ALA A 89 15.81 -9.98 -8.85
N GLY A 90 16.60 -8.92 -8.84
CA GLY A 90 16.72 -8.02 -9.98
C GLY A 90 15.79 -6.81 -9.89
N MET A 91 15.51 -6.23 -11.05
CA MET A 91 15.10 -4.84 -11.22
C MET A 91 13.95 -4.73 -12.24
N PRO A 92 13.20 -3.62 -12.28
CA PRO A 92 12.20 -3.41 -13.32
C PRO A 92 12.83 -3.56 -14.72
N GLY A 93 12.29 -4.46 -15.53
CA GLY A 93 12.82 -4.84 -16.83
C GLY A 93 13.89 -5.94 -16.84
N ASP A 94 14.31 -6.45 -15.67
CA ASP A 94 15.32 -7.51 -15.53
C ASP A 94 15.16 -8.21 -14.16
N PHE A 95 13.95 -8.72 -13.89
CA PHE A 95 13.72 -9.58 -12.74
C PHE A 95 14.05 -11.02 -13.10
N LYS A 96 14.68 -11.73 -12.16
CA LYS A 96 14.84 -13.18 -12.16
C LYS A 96 13.91 -13.75 -11.10
N VAL A 97 13.09 -14.71 -11.49
CA VAL A 97 12.17 -15.40 -10.60
C VAL A 97 12.48 -16.89 -10.61
N TRP A 98 12.47 -17.51 -9.44
CA TRP A 98 12.64 -18.95 -9.27
C TRP A 98 11.27 -19.53 -8.93
N LEU A 99 10.82 -20.45 -9.78
CA LEU A 99 9.50 -21.06 -9.71
C LEU A 99 9.68 -22.56 -9.47
N SER A 100 8.97 -23.12 -8.50
CA SER A 100 8.98 -24.56 -8.25
C SER A 100 7.61 -25.18 -8.43
N GLY A 101 7.61 -26.38 -9.03
CA GLY A 101 6.42 -27.22 -9.18
C GLY A 101 6.85 -28.66 -9.41
N ASN A 102 6.31 -29.60 -8.62
CA ASN A 102 6.64 -31.03 -8.69
C ASN A 102 8.16 -31.34 -8.61
N ASP A 103 8.86 -30.75 -7.62
CA ASP A 103 10.30 -30.94 -7.31
C ASP A 103 11.31 -30.33 -8.31
N ASP A 104 10.88 -29.73 -9.42
CA ASP A 104 11.75 -28.99 -10.34
C ASP A 104 11.74 -27.48 -10.06
N ILE A 105 12.92 -26.83 -10.08
CA ILE A 105 13.07 -25.37 -9.97
C ILE A 105 13.43 -24.80 -11.35
N VAL A 106 12.63 -23.85 -11.83
CA VAL A 106 12.83 -23.15 -13.11
C VAL A 106 13.14 -21.68 -12.84
N GLU A 107 14.24 -21.18 -13.40
CA GLU A 107 14.53 -19.74 -13.44
C GLU A 107 13.88 -19.12 -14.70
N LYS A 108 13.09 -18.06 -14.52
CA LYS A 108 12.57 -17.22 -15.62
C LYS A 108 13.00 -15.77 -15.44
N SER A 109 13.17 -15.08 -16.57
CA SER A 109 13.45 -13.64 -16.61
C SER A 109 12.20 -12.89 -17.05
N VAL A 110 11.76 -11.90 -16.26
CA VAL A 110 10.54 -11.11 -16.48
C VAL A 110 10.82 -9.62 -16.29
N GLY A 111 10.10 -8.77 -17.01
CA GLY A 111 10.19 -7.32 -16.89
C GLY A 111 9.38 -6.73 -15.74
N ALA A 112 8.27 -7.38 -15.38
CA ALA A 112 7.38 -6.95 -14.31
C ALA A 112 6.75 -8.15 -13.59
N ILE A 113 6.28 -7.90 -12.36
CA ILE A 113 5.59 -8.88 -11.51
C ILE A 113 4.28 -8.26 -11.03
N VAL A 114 3.19 -9.02 -11.13
CA VAL A 114 1.87 -8.66 -10.60
C VAL A 114 1.44 -9.71 -9.58
N VAL A 115 1.18 -9.30 -8.35
CA VAL A 115 0.69 -10.19 -7.29
C VAL A 115 -0.82 -10.04 -7.16
N ALA A 116 -1.55 -11.15 -7.24
CA ALA A 116 -2.99 -11.22 -7.27
C ALA A 116 -3.53 -12.32 -6.33
N SER A 117 -2.99 -12.39 -5.10
CA SER A 117 -3.53 -13.26 -4.07
C SER A 117 -4.98 -12.91 -3.71
N GLU A 118 -5.73 -13.93 -3.33
CA GLU A 118 -7.14 -13.82 -2.98
C GLU A 118 -7.33 -13.31 -1.53
N LEU A 119 -8.57 -12.94 -1.20
CA LEU A 119 -8.93 -12.64 0.18
C LEU A 119 -9.22 -13.93 0.93
N VAL A 120 -8.94 -13.95 2.24
CA VAL A 120 -9.33 -15.05 3.14
C VAL A 120 -10.43 -14.63 4.11
N ALA A 121 -11.38 -15.54 4.37
CA ALA A 121 -12.45 -15.36 5.35
C ALA A 121 -12.18 -16.24 6.57
N CYS A 122 -12.21 -15.62 7.75
CA CYS A 122 -12.02 -16.31 9.02
C CYS A 122 -13.29 -16.18 9.87
N PRO A 123 -13.99 -17.28 10.21
CA PRO A 123 -15.16 -17.24 11.09
C PRO A 123 -14.83 -16.62 12.46
N MET A 124 -15.72 -15.79 12.98
CA MET A 124 -15.55 -15.13 14.28
C MET A 124 -16.36 -15.79 15.41
N ASN A 125 -16.62 -17.10 15.32
CA ASN A 125 -17.41 -17.83 16.32
C ASN A 125 -16.84 -17.71 17.75
N GLU A 126 -15.51 -17.68 17.90
CA GLU A 126 -14.85 -17.54 19.20
C GLU A 126 -15.21 -16.21 19.89
N ALA A 127 -15.39 -15.12 19.12
CA ALA A 127 -15.78 -13.82 19.67
C ALA A 127 -17.19 -13.83 20.28
N PHE A 128 -18.02 -14.81 19.90
CA PHE A 128 -19.35 -15.05 20.44
C PHE A 128 -19.40 -16.19 21.47
N GLY A 129 -18.25 -16.81 21.79
CA GLY A 129 -18.20 -17.99 22.68
C GLY A 129 -18.84 -19.24 22.08
N LEU A 130 -18.82 -19.38 20.76
CA LEU A 130 -19.47 -20.47 20.03
C LEU A 130 -18.46 -21.41 19.35
N GLU A 131 -18.86 -22.67 19.18
CA GLU A 131 -18.14 -23.66 18.38
C GLU A 131 -18.89 -23.95 17.08
N LEU A 132 -18.18 -23.98 15.95
CA LEU A 132 -18.77 -24.30 14.65
C LEU A 132 -19.33 -25.73 14.66
N SER A 133 -20.54 -25.90 14.14
CA SER A 133 -21.30 -27.15 14.11
C SER A 133 -22.33 -27.12 12.98
N ASP A 134 -23.24 -28.10 12.90
CA ASP A 134 -24.31 -28.10 11.89
C ASP A 134 -25.33 -26.98 12.07
N THR A 135 -25.46 -26.43 13.28
CA THR A 135 -26.41 -25.36 13.62
C THR A 135 -25.73 -24.02 13.94
N VAL A 136 -24.40 -24.01 14.11
CA VAL A 136 -23.60 -22.79 14.20
C VAL A 136 -22.61 -22.79 13.06
N ILE A 137 -22.87 -22.00 12.04
CA ILE A 137 -22.11 -22.03 10.78
C ILE A 137 -21.52 -20.65 10.47
N SER A 138 -20.44 -20.62 9.72
CA SER A 138 -19.91 -19.37 9.16
C SER A 138 -20.73 -18.90 7.96
N GLN A 139 -20.55 -17.63 7.58
CA GLN A 139 -21.16 -17.08 6.37
C GLN A 139 -20.79 -17.89 5.11
N SER A 140 -19.52 -18.30 4.95
CA SER A 140 -19.10 -19.14 3.81
C SER A 140 -19.75 -20.53 3.82
N GLN A 141 -19.93 -21.14 5.01
CA GLN A 141 -20.61 -22.41 5.15
C GLN A 141 -22.11 -22.31 4.81
N LEU A 142 -22.76 -21.19 5.18
CA LEU A 142 -24.14 -20.91 4.79
C LEU A 142 -24.27 -20.79 3.27
N GLU A 143 -23.42 -20.00 2.63
CA GLU A 143 -23.43 -19.81 1.17
C GLU A 143 -23.26 -21.15 0.44
N ALA A 144 -22.30 -21.99 0.86
CA ALA A 144 -22.11 -23.33 0.30
C ALA A 144 -23.34 -24.24 0.48
N LYS A 145 -23.97 -24.23 1.66
CA LYS A 145 -25.18 -25.03 1.93
C LYS A 145 -26.39 -24.52 1.13
N LEU A 146 -26.53 -23.21 0.97
CA LEU A 146 -27.58 -22.62 0.13
C LEU A 146 -27.38 -22.94 -1.34
N ALA A 147 -26.13 -22.97 -1.83
CA ALA A 147 -25.83 -23.35 -3.21
C ALA A 147 -26.11 -24.84 -3.50
N ASP A 148 -25.82 -25.72 -2.53
CA ASP A 148 -26.03 -27.17 -2.65
C ASP A 148 -27.50 -27.58 -2.46
N ASN A 149 -28.14 -27.12 -1.37
CA ASN A 149 -29.51 -27.50 -1.04
C ASN A 149 -30.27 -26.37 -0.29
N PRO A 150 -30.85 -25.39 -1.02
CA PRO A 150 -31.62 -24.30 -0.41
C PRO A 150 -32.78 -24.78 0.47
N ALA A 151 -33.42 -25.90 0.10
CA ALA A 151 -34.58 -26.42 0.82
C ALA A 151 -34.26 -26.88 2.26
N ALA A 152 -32.99 -27.05 2.61
CA ALA A 152 -32.57 -27.35 3.98
C ALA A 152 -32.90 -26.23 4.98
N PHE A 153 -33.15 -25.01 4.50
CA PHE A 153 -33.47 -23.83 5.31
C PHE A 153 -34.97 -23.51 5.36
N ALA A 154 -35.83 -24.26 4.64
CA ALA A 154 -37.27 -24.09 4.69
C ALA A 154 -37.82 -24.37 6.11
N GLY A 155 -38.70 -23.50 6.61
CA GLY A 155 -39.26 -23.60 7.96
C GLY A 155 -38.28 -23.32 9.10
N LYS A 156 -37.10 -22.77 8.81
CA LYS A 156 -36.04 -22.51 9.80
C LYS A 156 -35.98 -21.05 10.21
N THR A 157 -35.66 -20.82 11.49
CA THR A 157 -35.26 -19.50 12.00
C THR A 157 -33.75 -19.38 11.95
N VAL A 158 -33.23 -18.43 11.16
CA VAL A 158 -31.79 -18.20 10.97
C VAL A 158 -31.40 -16.85 11.55
N ALA A 159 -30.44 -16.85 12.47
CA ALA A 159 -29.94 -15.65 13.12
C ALA A 159 -28.52 -15.32 12.64
N PHE A 160 -28.30 -14.12 12.11
CA PHE A 160 -27.00 -13.61 11.68
C PHE A 160 -26.39 -12.69 12.73
N MET A 161 -25.12 -12.89 13.01
CA MET A 161 -24.32 -12.05 13.93
C MET A 161 -23.37 -11.20 13.08
N LEU A 162 -23.60 -9.89 12.96
CA LEU A 162 -22.87 -9.02 12.01
C LEU A 162 -22.46 -7.67 12.60
N GLY A 163 -21.19 -7.29 12.55
CA GLY A 163 -20.71 -6.00 13.01
C GLY A 163 -20.82 -5.83 14.53
N LEU A 164 -20.69 -6.93 15.29
CA LEU A 164 -20.73 -6.96 16.75
C LEU A 164 -19.36 -7.26 17.37
N ALA A 165 -18.58 -8.12 16.71
CA ALA A 165 -17.20 -8.45 17.12
C ALA A 165 -16.13 -7.63 16.38
N GLN A 166 -16.50 -6.99 15.28
CA GLN A 166 -15.66 -6.07 14.51
C GLN A 166 -16.49 -4.93 13.92
N ASP A 167 -15.83 -3.88 13.42
CA ASP A 167 -16.52 -2.88 12.61
C ASP A 167 -17.05 -3.53 11.33
N GLY A 168 -18.34 -3.32 11.05
CA GLY A 168 -18.95 -3.87 9.83
C GLY A 168 -18.25 -3.40 8.56
N HIS A 169 -18.28 -4.23 7.52
CA HIS A 169 -17.70 -3.92 6.22
C HIS A 169 -18.74 -4.13 5.10
N PRO A 170 -18.84 -3.23 4.08
CA PRO A 170 -19.84 -3.34 3.04
C PRO A 170 -19.86 -4.68 2.27
N LEU A 171 -18.67 -5.27 2.02
CA LEU A 171 -18.55 -6.59 1.39
C LEU A 171 -19.18 -7.71 2.25
N VAL A 172 -18.98 -7.68 3.57
CA VAL A 172 -19.55 -8.67 4.49
C VAL A 172 -21.07 -8.50 4.56
N LEU A 173 -21.54 -7.26 4.66
CA LEU A 173 -22.98 -6.98 4.67
C LEU A 173 -23.65 -7.45 3.38
N GLU A 174 -23.05 -7.20 2.22
CA GLU A 174 -23.59 -7.66 0.94
C GLU A 174 -23.75 -9.19 0.89
N ARG A 175 -22.75 -9.94 1.34
CA ARG A 175 -22.81 -11.41 1.45
C ARG A 175 -24.00 -11.86 2.30
N VAL A 176 -24.12 -11.31 3.50
CA VAL A 176 -25.25 -11.58 4.41
C VAL A 176 -26.58 -11.27 3.74
N LEU A 177 -26.72 -10.09 3.12
CA LEU A 177 -27.96 -9.68 2.47
C LEU A 177 -28.33 -10.56 1.27
N LYS A 178 -27.36 -11.00 0.47
CA LYS A 178 -27.60 -11.97 -0.62
C LYS A 178 -28.12 -13.30 -0.06
N SER A 179 -27.53 -13.82 1.01
CA SER A 179 -28.01 -15.05 1.67
C SER A 179 -29.40 -14.88 2.27
N VAL A 180 -29.67 -13.74 2.93
CA VAL A 180 -31.00 -13.40 3.43
C VAL A 180 -32.01 -13.40 2.29
N LEU A 181 -31.72 -12.69 1.20
CA LEU A 181 -32.60 -12.60 0.03
C LEU A 181 -32.88 -13.97 -0.60
N ALA A 182 -31.88 -14.85 -0.66
CA ALA A 182 -32.05 -16.21 -1.16
C ALA A 182 -33.00 -17.02 -0.26
N MET A 183 -32.92 -16.85 1.06
CA MET A 183 -33.78 -17.54 2.02
C MET A 183 -35.20 -17.01 2.07
N GLU A 184 -35.45 -15.72 1.79
CA GLU A 184 -36.81 -15.14 1.72
C GLU A 184 -37.69 -15.77 0.62
N SER A 185 -37.07 -16.50 -0.32
CA SER A 185 -37.81 -17.27 -1.33
C SER A 185 -38.29 -18.64 -0.86
N LEU A 186 -37.90 -19.06 0.35
CA LEU A 186 -38.21 -20.35 0.95
C LEU A 186 -39.45 -20.25 1.85
N ASP A 187 -40.21 -21.33 1.92
CA ASP A 187 -41.45 -21.39 2.70
C ASP A 187 -41.16 -21.40 4.21
N GLU A 188 -41.90 -20.60 4.97
CA GLU A 188 -41.85 -20.48 6.43
C GLU A 188 -40.45 -20.20 7.04
N THR A 189 -39.49 -19.67 6.27
CA THR A 189 -38.16 -19.28 6.77
C THR A 189 -38.18 -17.88 7.36
N SER A 190 -37.45 -17.65 8.46
CA SER A 190 -37.33 -16.34 9.10
C SER A 190 -35.87 -15.95 9.32
N ALA A 191 -35.46 -14.81 8.78
CA ALA A 191 -34.11 -14.27 8.97
C ALA A 191 -34.09 -13.13 10.02
N TYR A 192 -33.21 -13.25 11.01
CA TYR A 192 -32.92 -12.21 12.00
C TYR A 192 -31.46 -11.77 11.86
N VAL A 193 -31.22 -10.49 11.66
CA VAL A 193 -29.87 -9.92 11.53
C VAL A 193 -29.57 -9.03 12.73
N PHE A 194 -28.69 -9.50 13.62
CA PHE A 194 -28.20 -8.76 14.76
C PHE A 194 -26.97 -7.96 14.36
N SER A 195 -27.01 -6.64 14.53
CA SER A 195 -25.89 -5.79 14.10
C SER A 195 -25.65 -4.54 14.91
N GLY A 196 -24.39 -4.09 14.98
CA GLY A 196 -24.03 -2.77 15.50
C GLY A 196 -24.45 -1.65 14.55
N ASP A 197 -23.69 -1.50 13.45
CA ASP A 197 -23.99 -0.58 12.36
C ASP A 197 -23.97 -1.29 11.02
N LEU A 198 -25.06 -1.14 10.25
CA LEU A 198 -25.10 -1.57 8.85
C LEU A 198 -24.31 -0.60 7.98
N LYS A 199 -23.21 -1.06 7.37
CA LYS A 199 -22.40 -0.24 6.45
C LYS A 199 -22.90 -0.40 5.00
N VAL A 200 -23.81 0.47 4.60
CA VAL A 200 -24.44 0.45 3.25
C VAL A 200 -23.71 1.29 2.19
N ALA A 201 -22.47 1.71 2.45
CA ALA A 201 -21.70 2.62 1.60
C ALA A 201 -21.08 1.93 0.37
N GLU A 202 -21.89 1.20 -0.40
CA GLU A 202 -21.54 0.53 -1.65
C GLU A 202 -22.70 0.61 -2.64
N ASP A 203 -22.41 0.52 -3.94
CA ASP A 203 -23.43 0.64 -4.97
C ASP A 203 -24.52 -0.44 -4.82
N GLY A 204 -25.78 -0.03 -4.88
CA GLY A 204 -26.96 -0.89 -4.72
C GLY A 204 -27.18 -1.47 -3.31
N LEU A 205 -26.27 -1.30 -2.35
CA LEU A 205 -26.31 -2.04 -1.08
C LEU A 205 -27.47 -1.60 -0.16
N GLU A 206 -27.76 -0.30 -0.10
CA GLU A 206 -28.93 0.20 0.63
C GLU A 206 -30.25 -0.32 0.03
N ARG A 207 -30.33 -0.39 -1.31
CA ARG A 207 -31.50 -0.95 -2.00
C ARG A 207 -31.68 -2.43 -1.68
N LEU A 208 -30.59 -3.20 -1.67
CA LEU A 208 -30.61 -4.61 -1.32
C LEU A 208 -31.06 -4.83 0.13
N TYR A 209 -30.56 -4.01 1.06
CA TYR A 209 -31.01 -4.01 2.45
C TYR A 209 -32.52 -3.74 2.58
N LEU A 210 -33.00 -2.68 1.91
CA LEU A 210 -34.43 -2.34 1.92
C LEU A 210 -35.28 -3.46 1.34
N GLU A 211 -34.84 -4.10 0.25
CA GLU A 211 -35.54 -5.24 -0.35
C GLU A 211 -35.66 -6.42 0.60
N CYS A 212 -34.57 -6.77 1.31
CA CYS A 212 -34.59 -7.85 2.31
C CYS A 212 -35.56 -7.51 3.45
N ARG A 213 -35.52 -6.27 3.96
CA ARG A 213 -36.41 -5.81 5.02
C ARG A 213 -37.87 -5.81 4.59
N ASP A 214 -38.16 -5.34 3.37
CA ASP A 214 -39.53 -5.26 2.84
C ASP A 214 -40.11 -6.66 2.55
N LYS A 215 -39.25 -7.67 2.37
CA LYS A 215 -39.64 -9.08 2.22
C LYS A 215 -39.92 -9.82 3.53
N GLY A 216 -39.39 -9.34 4.65
CA GLY A 216 -39.69 -9.89 5.98
C GLY A 216 -38.50 -10.08 6.90
N ALA A 217 -37.27 -9.87 6.42
CA ALA A 217 -36.07 -10.00 7.25
C ALA A 217 -36.07 -8.98 8.40
N MET A 218 -35.83 -9.45 9.61
CA MET A 218 -35.83 -8.64 10.83
C MET A 218 -34.41 -8.16 11.15
N TYR A 219 -34.23 -6.86 11.38
CA TYR A 219 -32.94 -6.28 11.73
C TYR A 219 -32.98 -5.73 13.15
N VAL A 220 -32.08 -6.22 14.00
CA VAL A 220 -31.97 -5.81 15.40
C VAL A 220 -30.66 -5.06 15.57
N LYS A 221 -30.75 -3.76 15.83
CA LYS A 221 -29.59 -2.93 16.14
C LYS A 221 -29.20 -3.11 17.61
N LEU A 222 -27.96 -3.49 17.87
CA LEU A 222 -27.42 -3.67 19.22
C LEU A 222 -26.22 -2.74 19.44
N THR A 223 -26.14 -2.15 20.63
CA THR A 223 -24.95 -1.39 21.06
C THR A 223 -24.02 -2.20 21.95
N GLU A 224 -24.51 -3.32 22.47
CA GLU A 224 -23.78 -4.24 23.35
C GLU A 224 -23.84 -5.65 22.77
N MET A 225 -22.84 -6.48 23.11
CA MET A 225 -22.80 -7.87 22.69
C MET A 225 -23.99 -8.63 23.31
N PRO A 226 -24.82 -9.33 22.52
CA PRO A 226 -25.88 -10.16 23.09
C PRO A 226 -25.31 -11.38 23.80
N ALA A 227 -26.04 -11.92 24.77
CA ALA A 227 -25.69 -13.19 25.39
C ALA A 227 -26.13 -14.34 24.47
N VAL A 228 -25.16 -15.09 23.97
CA VAL A 228 -25.40 -16.23 23.07
C VAL A 228 -25.04 -17.53 23.78
N SER A 229 -25.87 -18.56 23.63
CA SER A 229 -25.61 -19.91 24.16
C SER A 229 -25.86 -20.98 23.11
N GLN A 230 -25.01 -21.99 23.12
CA GLN A 230 -25.15 -23.24 22.38
C GLN A 230 -25.43 -24.44 23.29
N GLU A 231 -25.36 -24.25 24.62
CA GLU A 231 -25.61 -25.32 25.60
C GLU A 231 -27.11 -25.58 25.77
N GLY A 232 -27.54 -26.83 25.49
CA GLY A 232 -28.95 -27.23 25.64
C GLY A 232 -29.89 -26.70 24.54
N GLY A 233 -29.35 -26.05 23.51
CA GLY A 233 -30.08 -25.43 22.41
C GLY A 233 -29.53 -24.03 22.10
N LEU A 234 -29.80 -23.53 20.90
CA LEU A 234 -29.38 -22.18 20.51
C LEU A 234 -30.28 -21.13 21.16
N SER A 235 -29.68 -20.12 21.77
CA SER A 235 -30.40 -18.95 22.27
C SER A 235 -29.58 -17.68 22.14
N ILE A 236 -30.27 -16.57 21.82
CA ILE A 236 -29.72 -15.22 21.77
C ILE A 236 -30.59 -14.36 22.67
N THR A 237 -30.00 -13.79 23.72
CA THR A 237 -30.67 -12.88 24.65
C THR A 237 -30.07 -11.49 24.54
N TYR A 238 -30.90 -10.48 24.35
CA TYR A 238 -30.49 -9.10 24.17
C TYR A 238 -31.51 -8.12 24.75
N GLU A 239 -31.06 -6.91 25.08
CA GLU A 239 -31.95 -5.80 25.40
C GLU A 239 -32.39 -5.13 24.09
N ASP A 240 -33.68 -5.20 23.77
CA ASP A 240 -34.21 -4.59 22.56
C ASP A 240 -34.28 -3.06 22.74
N PRO A 241 -33.62 -2.26 21.87
CA PRO A 241 -33.57 -0.81 22.06
C PRO A 241 -34.92 -0.12 21.82
N VAL A 242 -35.85 -0.76 21.11
CA VAL A 242 -37.19 -0.25 20.80
C VAL A 242 -38.17 -0.63 21.91
N LEU A 243 -38.15 -1.89 22.35
CA LEU A 243 -39.04 -2.41 23.38
C LEU A 243 -38.56 -2.11 24.81
N GLN A 244 -37.28 -1.75 24.97
CA GLN A 244 -36.62 -1.47 26.26
C GLN A 244 -36.79 -2.60 27.28
N ARG A 245 -36.62 -3.84 26.82
CA ARG A 245 -36.68 -5.04 27.65
C ARG A 245 -35.83 -6.16 27.07
N SER A 246 -35.45 -7.08 27.95
CA SER A 246 -34.80 -8.32 27.55
C SER A 246 -35.72 -9.18 26.67
N VAL A 247 -35.20 -9.58 25.52
CA VAL A 247 -35.82 -10.49 24.55
C VAL A 247 -34.91 -11.69 24.37
N ALA A 248 -35.50 -12.89 24.35
CA ALA A 248 -34.80 -14.14 24.05
C ALA A 248 -35.35 -14.73 22.74
N LEU A 249 -34.45 -15.00 21.79
CA LEU A 249 -34.73 -15.69 20.53
C LEU A 249 -34.05 -17.07 20.55
N THR A 250 -34.77 -18.11 20.14
CA THR A 250 -34.23 -19.48 20.01
C THR A 250 -34.19 -19.85 18.52
N PRO A 251 -33.11 -19.51 17.79
CA PRO A 251 -33.00 -19.83 16.36
C PRO A 251 -32.71 -21.32 16.13
N ASP A 252 -33.01 -21.81 14.92
CA ASP A 252 -32.56 -23.13 14.48
C ASP A 252 -31.08 -23.11 14.06
N ILE A 253 -30.62 -21.98 13.52
CA ILE A 253 -29.27 -21.79 13.00
C ILE A 253 -28.74 -20.41 13.42
N ILE A 254 -27.50 -20.36 13.90
CA ILE A 254 -26.72 -19.12 14.07
C ILE A 254 -25.65 -19.07 12.98
N VAL A 255 -25.62 -17.96 12.25
CA VAL A 255 -24.62 -17.64 11.24
C VAL A 255 -23.68 -16.60 11.84
N VAL A 256 -22.44 -16.99 12.06
CA VAL A 256 -21.41 -16.08 12.55
C VAL A 256 -20.78 -15.30 11.39
N GLU A 257 -20.53 -14.02 11.61
CA GLU A 257 -19.73 -13.21 10.69
C GLU A 257 -18.31 -13.77 10.54
N GLU A 258 -17.72 -13.43 9.39
CA GLU A 258 -16.32 -13.69 9.06
C GLU A 258 -15.52 -12.39 8.98
N ALA A 259 -14.32 -12.40 9.54
CA ALA A 259 -13.32 -11.39 9.26
C ALA A 259 -12.75 -11.63 7.85
N ILE A 260 -12.83 -10.63 6.98
CA ILE A 260 -12.25 -10.69 5.63
C ILE A 260 -10.90 -9.97 5.64
N GLY A 261 -9.84 -10.65 5.23
CA GLY A 261 -8.49 -10.13 5.30
C GLY A 261 -7.56 -10.58 4.19
N ALA A 262 -6.31 -10.12 4.29
CA ALA A 262 -5.20 -10.56 3.47
C ALA A 262 -4.85 -12.02 3.75
N ASP A 263 -4.51 -12.75 2.69
CA ASP A 263 -3.92 -14.09 2.80
C ASP A 263 -2.54 -14.04 3.46
N GLN A 264 -2.19 -15.07 4.24
CA GLN A 264 -0.90 -15.22 4.89
C GLN A 264 0.27 -15.28 3.88
N VAL A 265 0.01 -15.74 2.64
CA VAL A 265 0.98 -15.75 1.56
C VAL A 265 1.53 -14.35 1.26
N ASN A 266 0.78 -13.28 1.55
CA ASN A 266 1.25 -11.91 1.35
C ASN A 266 2.53 -11.62 2.15
N ALA A 267 2.65 -12.13 3.38
CA ALA A 267 3.87 -11.90 4.17
C ALA A 267 5.12 -12.48 3.49
N ALA A 268 5.01 -13.72 3.00
CA ALA A 268 6.08 -14.37 2.26
C ALA A 268 6.38 -13.66 0.93
N MET A 269 5.34 -13.26 0.19
CA MET A 269 5.48 -12.49 -1.06
C MET A 269 6.19 -11.17 -0.83
N ALA A 270 5.87 -10.45 0.25
CA ALA A 270 6.50 -9.19 0.60
C ALA A 270 8.00 -9.35 0.88
N GLU A 271 8.38 -10.41 1.58
CA GLU A 271 9.78 -10.73 1.87
C GLU A 271 10.56 -11.07 0.58
N MET A 272 10.03 -11.99 -0.24
CA MET A 272 10.66 -12.40 -1.50
C MET A 272 10.83 -11.23 -2.47
N LEU A 273 9.80 -10.39 -2.59
CA LEU A 273 9.78 -9.24 -3.49
C LEU A 273 10.41 -7.99 -2.88
N LYS A 274 10.74 -7.99 -1.59
CA LYS A 274 11.26 -6.83 -0.83
C LYS A 274 10.36 -5.60 -0.94
N ILE A 275 9.06 -5.82 -0.84
CA ILE A 275 8.05 -4.76 -0.85
C ILE A 275 7.53 -4.49 0.56
N ASP A 276 7.10 -3.26 0.82
CA ASP A 276 6.56 -2.88 2.12
C ASP A 276 5.15 -3.49 2.31
N VAL A 277 4.84 -3.97 3.51
CA VAL A 277 3.51 -4.47 3.89
C VAL A 277 2.69 -3.32 4.48
N GLY A 278 1.48 -3.13 3.96
CA GLY A 278 0.49 -2.18 4.45
C GLY A 278 -0.26 -2.66 5.68
N SER A 279 -1.30 -1.92 6.05
CA SER A 279 -2.20 -2.30 7.15
C SER A 279 -2.84 -3.67 6.88
N MET A 280 -3.11 -4.43 7.94
CA MET A 280 -3.86 -5.70 7.87
C MET A 280 -3.23 -6.77 6.96
N GLY A 281 -1.93 -6.69 6.68
CA GLY A 281 -1.21 -7.71 5.88
C GLY A 281 -1.34 -7.55 4.36
N PHE A 282 -1.92 -6.45 3.88
CA PHE A 282 -1.99 -6.17 2.44
C PHE A 282 -0.64 -5.69 1.87
N LEU A 283 -0.40 -5.91 0.58
CA LEU A 283 0.88 -5.63 -0.09
C LEU A 283 1.00 -4.19 -0.64
N GLN A 284 0.07 -3.31 -0.28
CA GLN A 284 0.15 -1.88 -0.61
C GLN A 284 0.06 -1.04 0.65
N THR A 285 1.04 -0.16 0.83
CA THR A 285 1.03 0.85 1.89
C THR A 285 0.15 2.04 1.52
N ASP A 286 -0.37 2.73 2.53
CA ASP A 286 -1.15 3.97 2.35
C ASP A 286 -0.23 5.15 2.02
N ASN A 287 0.19 5.21 0.76
CA ASN A 287 0.98 6.30 0.19
C ASN A 287 0.31 6.77 -1.10
N VAL A 288 -0.03 8.06 -1.18
CA VAL A 288 -0.77 8.63 -2.32
C VAL A 288 -0.05 8.46 -3.67
N HIS A 289 1.27 8.27 -3.64
CA HIS A 289 2.08 8.06 -4.83
C HIS A 289 2.06 6.61 -5.35
N ARG A 290 1.48 5.68 -4.59
CA ARG A 290 1.42 4.26 -4.89
C ARG A 290 0.07 3.81 -5.44
N TYR A 291 -0.98 4.61 -5.25
CA TYR A 291 -2.27 4.29 -5.84
C TYR A 291 -2.24 4.35 -7.38
N PRO A 292 -3.04 3.49 -8.05
CA PRO A 292 -3.88 2.47 -7.43
C PRO A 292 -3.12 1.17 -7.09
N VAL A 293 -2.12 0.73 -7.86
CA VAL A 293 -1.63 -0.67 -7.78
C VAL A 293 -0.12 -0.81 -7.59
N ALA A 294 0.62 0.30 -7.45
CA ALA A 294 2.07 0.26 -7.33
C ALA A 294 2.50 -0.09 -5.90
N THR A 295 3.72 -0.64 -5.79
CA THR A 295 4.43 -0.86 -4.53
C THR A 295 5.62 0.12 -4.40
N ASN A 296 6.38 0.05 -3.31
CA ASN A 296 7.63 0.81 -3.15
C ASN A 296 8.69 0.47 -4.21
N ARG A 297 8.58 -0.68 -4.88
CA ARG A 297 9.45 -1.12 -5.97
C ARG A 297 8.75 -0.99 -7.32
N GLU A 298 9.33 -0.21 -8.22
CA GLU A 298 8.84 -0.07 -9.59
C GLU A 298 8.84 -1.45 -10.29
N GLY A 299 7.86 -1.71 -11.17
CA GLY A 299 7.72 -2.99 -11.84
C GLY A 299 7.16 -4.15 -10.99
N ILE A 300 6.85 -3.92 -9.71
CA ILE A 300 6.09 -4.85 -8.87
C ILE A 300 4.75 -4.20 -8.52
N TYR A 301 3.66 -4.82 -8.95
CA TYR A 301 2.29 -4.34 -8.81
C TYR A 301 1.45 -5.32 -8.00
N VAL A 302 0.42 -4.82 -7.32
CA VAL A 302 -0.47 -5.61 -6.45
C VAL A 302 -1.92 -5.29 -6.78
N VAL A 303 -2.74 -6.32 -6.97
CA VAL A 303 -4.12 -6.21 -7.44
C VAL A 303 -5.07 -7.06 -6.60
N GLY A 304 -6.33 -6.63 -6.52
CA GLY A 304 -7.39 -7.43 -5.88
C GLY A 304 -7.17 -7.63 -4.38
N GLY A 305 -7.32 -8.89 -3.94
CA GLY A 305 -7.23 -9.30 -2.54
C GLY A 305 -5.86 -9.07 -1.91
N SER A 306 -4.80 -9.10 -2.70
CA SER A 306 -3.44 -8.74 -2.26
C SER A 306 -3.32 -7.28 -1.79
N ARG A 307 -4.19 -6.38 -2.27
CA ARG A 307 -4.07 -4.93 -2.06
C ARG A 307 -4.95 -4.40 -0.92
N ARG A 308 -6.20 -4.85 -0.83
CA ARG A 308 -7.18 -4.50 0.22
C ARG A 308 -8.46 -5.29 0.04
N VAL A 309 -9.30 -5.34 1.07
CA VAL A 309 -10.68 -5.80 0.95
C VAL A 309 -11.44 -4.92 -0.05
N LYS A 310 -12.03 -5.53 -1.08
CA LYS A 310 -12.82 -4.85 -2.10
C LYS A 310 -13.76 -5.81 -2.83
N LYS A 311 -14.78 -5.25 -3.46
CA LYS A 311 -15.64 -5.98 -4.40
C LYS A 311 -14.91 -6.29 -5.72
N ARG A 312 -15.48 -7.24 -6.45
CA ARG A 312 -15.01 -7.69 -7.77
C ARG A 312 -14.75 -6.56 -8.75
N TYR A 313 -15.66 -5.60 -8.90
CA TYR A 313 -15.47 -4.48 -9.84
C TYR A 313 -14.18 -3.71 -9.53
N GLY A 314 -13.91 -3.44 -8.26
CA GLY A 314 -12.66 -2.82 -7.83
C GLY A 314 -11.43 -3.68 -8.12
N ALA A 315 -11.54 -5.01 -8.03
CA ALA A 315 -10.45 -5.92 -8.38
C ALA A 315 -10.19 -5.96 -9.91
N ILE A 316 -11.24 -5.90 -10.73
CA ILE A 316 -11.14 -5.77 -12.19
C ILE A 316 -10.46 -4.45 -12.57
N MET A 317 -10.86 -3.34 -11.95
CA MET A 317 -10.21 -2.04 -12.18
C MET A 317 -8.73 -2.08 -11.80
N ASP A 318 -8.35 -2.79 -10.73
CA ASP A 318 -6.94 -2.97 -10.39
C ASP A 318 -6.18 -3.71 -11.48
N ALA A 319 -6.72 -4.80 -12.00
CA ALA A 319 -6.10 -5.58 -13.07
C ALA A 319 -5.87 -4.72 -14.34
N GLU A 320 -6.86 -3.92 -14.73
CA GLU A 320 -6.75 -2.97 -15.85
C GLU A 320 -5.68 -1.90 -15.57
N ASN A 321 -5.65 -1.35 -14.36
CA ASN A 321 -4.60 -0.40 -13.97
C ASN A 321 -3.21 -1.03 -13.96
N ALA A 322 -3.07 -2.28 -13.54
CA ALA A 322 -1.78 -2.99 -13.58
C ALA A 322 -1.30 -3.17 -15.02
N ALA A 323 -2.18 -3.54 -15.95
CA ALA A 323 -1.84 -3.62 -17.37
C ALA A 323 -1.34 -2.29 -17.94
N LEU A 324 -1.98 -1.17 -17.57
CA LEU A 324 -1.53 0.17 -17.97
C LEU A 324 -0.14 0.50 -17.39
N ARG A 325 0.11 0.20 -16.11
CA ARG A 325 1.41 0.44 -15.48
C ARG A 325 2.52 -0.43 -16.06
N VAL A 326 2.23 -1.68 -16.37
CA VAL A 326 3.13 -2.59 -17.10
C VAL A 326 3.49 -1.99 -18.46
N ARG A 327 2.49 -1.51 -19.21
CA ARG A 327 2.71 -0.90 -20.52
C ARG A 327 3.56 0.36 -20.44
N ASP A 328 3.26 1.24 -19.48
CA ASP A 328 4.00 2.50 -19.28
C ASP A 328 5.47 2.25 -18.90
N LEU A 329 5.74 1.17 -18.14
CA LEU A 329 7.08 0.78 -17.74
C LEU A 329 7.86 0.09 -18.86
N LEU A 330 7.28 -0.95 -19.47
CA LEU A 330 8.00 -1.85 -20.38
C LEU A 330 8.01 -1.33 -21.83
N GLY A 331 6.99 -0.56 -22.23
CA GLY A 331 6.86 -0.01 -23.58
C GLY A 331 7.05 -1.09 -24.65
N ASN A 332 7.93 -0.83 -25.61
CA ASN A 332 8.33 -1.79 -26.65
C ASN A 332 9.61 -2.59 -26.29
N GLY A 333 9.94 -2.70 -25.00
CA GLY A 333 11.20 -3.26 -24.52
C GLY A 333 12.35 -2.26 -24.45
N THR A 334 12.10 -0.97 -24.68
CA THR A 334 13.08 0.09 -24.47
C THR A 334 12.49 1.26 -23.68
N VAL A 335 13.24 1.76 -22.69
CA VAL A 335 12.85 2.92 -21.89
C VAL A 335 13.93 3.98 -21.92
N SER A 336 13.53 5.25 -21.99
CA SER A 336 14.42 6.40 -21.87
C SER A 336 14.35 6.96 -20.46
N VAL A 337 15.46 6.90 -19.72
CA VAL A 337 15.54 7.37 -18.34
C VAL A 337 16.42 8.62 -18.21
N PRO A 338 16.06 9.57 -17.33
CA PRO A 338 16.93 10.70 -17.01
C PRO A 338 18.29 10.26 -16.46
N ALA A 339 19.37 10.92 -16.88
CA ALA A 339 20.73 10.63 -16.39
C ALA A 339 20.98 11.16 -14.97
N ASN A 340 20.14 12.05 -14.44
CA ASN A 340 20.29 12.68 -13.12
C ASN A 340 19.91 11.78 -11.92
N LYS A 341 19.96 10.45 -12.10
CA LYS A 341 19.76 9.45 -11.04
C LYS A 341 21.03 9.31 -10.19
N ALA A 342 20.98 8.41 -9.21
CA ALA A 342 22.14 8.10 -8.39
C ALA A 342 23.23 7.38 -9.21
N VAL A 343 24.47 7.86 -9.07
CA VAL A 343 25.66 7.32 -9.73
C VAL A 343 26.65 6.89 -8.66
N LEU A 344 27.24 5.72 -8.82
CA LEU A 344 28.25 5.16 -7.92
C LEU A 344 29.65 5.27 -8.51
N ASP A 345 30.57 5.85 -7.74
CA ASP A 345 32.00 5.80 -7.97
C ASP A 345 32.58 4.52 -7.35
N THR A 346 32.86 3.53 -8.20
CA THR A 346 33.44 2.25 -7.76
C THR A 346 34.87 2.38 -7.23
N GLY A 347 35.58 3.47 -7.52
CA GLY A 347 36.92 3.73 -6.98
C GLY A 347 36.89 4.17 -5.51
N LYS A 348 35.79 4.80 -5.07
CA LYS A 348 35.56 5.18 -3.66
C LYS A 348 34.81 4.11 -2.86
N CYS A 349 34.02 3.27 -3.53
CA CYS A 349 33.16 2.29 -2.87
C CYS A 349 33.96 1.21 -2.10
N THR A 350 33.60 0.99 -0.84
CA THR A 350 34.19 -0.05 0.03
C THR A 350 33.29 -1.28 0.22
N PHE A 351 32.20 -1.39 -0.55
CA PHE A 351 31.27 -2.53 -0.51
C PHE A 351 30.60 -2.78 0.86
N CYS A 352 30.35 -1.73 1.66
CA CYS A 352 29.78 -1.84 3.01
C CYS A 352 28.29 -2.23 3.08
N LEU A 353 27.58 -2.25 1.94
CA LEU A 353 26.15 -2.57 1.80
C LEU A 353 25.16 -1.57 2.43
N THR A 354 25.62 -0.44 2.98
CA THR A 354 24.72 0.57 3.56
C THR A 354 23.69 1.05 2.55
N CYS A 355 24.13 1.41 1.35
CA CYS A 355 23.26 1.90 0.28
C CYS A 355 22.16 0.89 -0.09
N PHE A 356 22.52 -0.40 -0.18
CA PHE A 356 21.59 -1.50 -0.46
C PHE A 356 20.49 -1.61 0.59
N ARG A 357 20.85 -1.54 1.87
CA ARG A 357 19.90 -1.65 2.99
C ARG A 357 19.00 -0.43 3.12
N CYS A 358 19.52 0.76 2.83
CA CYS A 358 18.77 2.00 3.03
C CYS A 358 17.86 2.36 1.85
N CYS A 359 18.05 1.77 0.67
CA CYS A 359 17.28 2.10 -0.53
C CYS A 359 15.85 1.54 -0.44
N PRO A 360 14.81 2.39 -0.31
CA PRO A 360 13.44 1.90 -0.19
C PRO A 360 12.84 1.39 -1.51
N HIS A 361 13.51 1.66 -2.63
CA HIS A 361 13.06 1.28 -3.97
C HIS A 361 13.69 -0.02 -4.48
N GLY A 362 14.59 -0.63 -3.69
CA GLY A 362 15.38 -1.77 -4.12
C GLY A 362 16.24 -1.48 -5.36
N ALA A 363 16.72 -0.24 -5.52
CA ALA A 363 17.39 0.22 -6.75
C ALA A 363 18.83 -0.29 -6.92
N ILE A 364 19.38 -0.96 -5.92
CA ILE A 364 20.80 -1.33 -5.84
C ILE A 364 20.90 -2.84 -5.85
N TYR A 365 21.74 -3.37 -6.72
CA TYR A 365 21.93 -4.81 -6.90
C TYR A 365 23.39 -5.12 -7.21
N TRP A 366 23.73 -6.41 -7.20
CA TRP A 366 25.08 -6.91 -7.47
C TRP A 366 25.11 -7.63 -8.81
N THR A 367 26.13 -7.35 -9.61
CA THR A 367 26.43 -8.13 -10.81
C THR A 367 27.09 -9.46 -10.43
N ALA A 368 27.17 -10.39 -11.39
CA ALA A 368 27.89 -11.66 -11.22
C ALA A 368 29.36 -11.47 -10.82
N ASP A 369 29.99 -10.37 -11.25
CA ASP A 369 31.36 -9.98 -10.86
C ASP A 369 31.43 -9.33 -9.47
N ASN A 370 30.37 -9.46 -8.67
CA ASN A 370 30.23 -8.89 -7.33
C ASN A 370 30.39 -7.36 -7.26
N LYS A 371 29.99 -6.65 -8.33
CA LYS A 371 30.02 -5.18 -8.38
C LYS A 371 28.64 -4.60 -8.10
N PRO A 372 28.52 -3.60 -7.21
CA PRO A 372 27.27 -2.88 -6.98
C PRO A 372 26.92 -2.04 -8.19
N VAL A 373 25.66 -2.11 -8.61
CA VAL A 373 25.08 -1.31 -9.68
C VAL A 373 23.79 -0.67 -9.18
N ILE A 374 23.57 0.57 -9.58
CA ILE A 374 22.33 1.30 -9.30
C ILE A 374 21.50 1.30 -10.59
N SER A 375 20.34 0.64 -10.56
CA SER A 375 19.40 0.68 -11.69
C SER A 375 18.84 2.09 -11.83
N LYS A 376 19.01 2.68 -13.01
CA LYS A 376 18.46 4.01 -13.34
C LYS A 376 16.94 4.00 -13.47
N ILE A 377 16.35 2.83 -13.73
CA ILE A 377 14.90 2.63 -13.87
C ILE A 377 14.26 2.60 -12.48
N ALA A 378 14.80 1.80 -11.55
CA ALA A 378 14.27 1.73 -10.19
C ALA A 378 14.64 2.92 -9.32
N CYS A 379 15.78 3.58 -9.57
CA CYS A 379 16.21 4.71 -8.77
C CYS A 379 15.21 5.87 -8.91
N GLN A 380 14.63 6.31 -7.80
CA GLN A 380 13.75 7.49 -7.76
C GLN A 380 14.51 8.80 -7.50
N GLY A 381 15.85 8.76 -7.38
CA GLY A 381 16.68 9.97 -7.20
C GLY A 381 16.56 10.64 -5.82
N CYS A 382 16.12 9.91 -4.79
CA CYS A 382 15.83 10.49 -3.47
C CYS A 382 17.05 10.91 -2.65
N GLY A 383 18.24 10.40 -2.98
CA GLY A 383 19.49 10.78 -2.33
C GLY A 383 19.77 10.17 -0.96
N ILE A 384 18.90 9.30 -0.43
CA ILE A 384 19.15 8.59 0.84
C ILE A 384 20.51 7.86 0.77
N CYS A 385 20.72 7.03 -0.25
CA CYS A 385 21.97 6.29 -0.39
C CYS A 385 23.22 7.17 -0.57
N ALA A 386 23.06 8.40 -1.10
CA ALA A 386 24.15 9.35 -1.20
C ALA A 386 24.55 9.86 0.19
N SER A 387 23.57 10.28 0.99
CA SER A 387 23.81 10.80 2.35
C SER A 387 24.17 9.75 3.40
N GLU A 388 23.86 8.48 3.15
CA GLU A 388 24.24 7.39 4.05
C GLU A 388 25.55 6.71 3.63
N CYS A 389 26.19 7.15 2.53
CA CYS A 389 27.42 6.53 2.05
C CYS A 389 28.62 7.03 2.86
N PRO A 390 29.30 6.19 3.66
CA PRO A 390 30.42 6.66 4.50
C PRO A 390 31.67 7.06 3.70
N MET A 391 31.68 6.83 2.38
CA MET A 391 32.80 7.14 1.48
C MET A 391 32.45 8.25 0.48
N ASP A 392 31.24 8.83 0.56
CA ASP A 392 30.70 9.77 -0.42
C ASP A 392 30.81 9.28 -1.87
N ALA A 393 30.72 7.95 -2.03
CA ALA A 393 30.90 7.27 -3.30
C ALA A 393 29.66 7.41 -4.21
N ILE A 394 28.51 7.83 -3.67
CA ILE A 394 27.27 7.94 -4.41
C ILE A 394 26.86 9.40 -4.55
N GLN A 395 26.62 9.84 -5.78
CA GLN A 395 26.25 11.22 -6.11
C GLN A 395 24.91 11.26 -6.86
N ILE A 396 24.15 12.34 -6.71
CA ILE A 396 22.82 12.52 -7.33
C ILE A 396 22.86 13.68 -8.31
N GLY A 397 23.05 13.42 -9.61
CA GLY A 397 22.93 14.43 -10.67
C GLY A 397 23.42 15.85 -10.30
N GLU A 398 22.52 16.84 -10.45
CA GLU A 398 22.77 18.25 -10.11
C GLU A 398 22.82 18.52 -8.59
N PHE A 399 22.38 17.57 -7.78
CA PHE A 399 22.40 17.60 -6.31
C PHE A 399 23.59 16.81 -5.73
N ASN A 400 24.71 16.79 -6.45
CA ASN A 400 25.97 16.24 -5.93
C ASN A 400 26.49 17.08 -4.76
N ASP A 401 27.36 16.48 -3.95
CA ASP A 401 27.80 17.08 -2.69
C ASP A 401 28.53 18.41 -2.89
N ALA A 402 29.34 18.53 -3.95
CA ALA A 402 30.06 19.77 -4.24
C ALA A 402 29.09 20.93 -4.52
N ALA A 403 28.08 20.71 -5.37
CA ALA A 403 27.07 21.73 -5.68
C ALA A 403 26.19 22.09 -4.48
N MET A 404 25.84 21.08 -3.66
CA MET A 404 25.08 21.29 -2.43
C MET A 404 25.88 22.10 -1.41
N ILE A 405 27.14 21.75 -1.17
CA ILE A 405 28.04 22.46 -0.27
C ILE A 405 28.21 23.91 -0.72
N GLU A 406 28.48 24.16 -2.00
CA GLU A 406 28.62 25.52 -2.53
C GLU A 406 27.33 26.35 -2.29
N THR A 407 26.17 25.77 -2.59
CA THR A 407 24.88 26.43 -2.43
C THR A 407 24.58 26.74 -0.96
N VAL A 408 24.85 25.79 -0.06
CA VAL A 408 24.64 25.95 1.38
C VAL A 408 25.56 27.02 1.96
N THR A 409 26.86 26.97 1.65
CA THR A 409 27.84 27.96 2.12
C THR A 409 27.45 29.37 1.68
N ARG A 410 27.10 29.55 0.39
CA ARG A 410 26.64 30.85 -0.12
C ARG A 410 25.37 31.32 0.60
N SER A 411 24.41 30.42 0.79
CA SER A 411 23.13 30.76 1.43
C SER A 411 23.32 31.15 2.90
N ALA A 412 24.17 30.45 3.64
CA ALA A 412 24.45 30.73 5.04
C ALA A 412 25.21 32.05 5.24
N ALA A 413 26.15 32.37 4.35
CA ALA A 413 26.96 33.59 4.45
C ALA A 413 26.21 34.87 4.04
N GLU A 414 25.12 34.76 3.26
CA GLU A 414 24.38 35.91 2.76
C GLU A 414 23.47 36.53 3.84
N LYS A 415 23.90 37.66 4.41
CA LYS A 415 23.16 38.40 5.45
C LYS A 415 22.08 39.32 4.87
N SER A 416 20.97 39.45 5.59
CA SER A 416 19.82 40.30 5.22
C SER A 416 19.55 41.37 6.28
N GLY A 417 20.52 42.26 6.47
CA GLY A 417 20.53 43.22 7.58
C GLY A 417 20.70 42.50 8.92
N ASP A 418 19.95 42.94 9.93
CA ASP A 418 19.97 42.36 11.28
C ASP A 418 19.02 41.16 11.44
N ALA A 419 18.31 40.76 10.37
CA ALA A 419 17.41 39.62 10.42
C ALA A 419 18.21 38.30 10.52
N PRO A 420 17.78 37.33 11.37
CA PRO A 420 18.41 36.02 11.45
C PRO A 420 18.45 35.32 10.08
N THR A 421 19.61 34.77 9.71
CA THR A 421 19.75 33.96 8.49
C THR A 421 19.17 32.57 8.75
N ILE A 422 18.13 32.18 8.01
CA ILE A 422 17.51 30.86 8.11
C ILE A 422 17.72 30.10 6.81
N VAL A 423 18.49 29.00 6.85
CA VAL A 423 18.66 28.11 5.68
C VAL A 423 17.60 27.02 5.72
N ALA A 424 16.66 27.04 4.78
CA ALA A 424 15.59 26.06 4.68
C ALA A 424 15.87 25.07 3.53
N PHE A 425 16.18 23.82 3.86
CA PHE A 425 16.26 22.72 2.90
C PHE A 425 14.85 22.28 2.51
N CYS A 426 14.45 22.53 1.26
CA CYS A 426 13.10 22.31 0.77
C CYS A 426 13.04 21.12 -0.19
N CYS A 427 12.35 20.06 0.21
CA CYS A 427 12.01 18.92 -0.65
C CYS A 427 11.24 19.40 -1.89
N GLN A 428 11.72 19.07 -3.09
CA GLN A 428 11.05 19.38 -4.36
C GLN A 428 9.63 18.80 -4.47
N ASN A 429 9.32 17.74 -3.72
CA ASN A 429 8.00 17.09 -3.75
C ASN A 429 7.03 17.64 -2.70
N SER A 430 7.45 18.58 -1.84
CA SER A 430 6.56 19.24 -0.89
C SER A 430 7.02 20.65 -0.52
N GLY A 431 8.01 20.78 0.36
CA GLY A 431 8.42 22.04 0.98
C GLY A 431 8.77 23.14 -0.03
N LEU A 432 9.30 22.78 -1.20
CA LEU A 432 9.59 23.75 -2.25
C LEU A 432 8.31 24.29 -2.91
N GLU A 433 7.31 23.44 -3.15
CA GLU A 433 6.02 23.86 -3.70
C GLU A 433 5.23 24.67 -2.66
N ALA A 434 5.30 24.29 -1.38
CA ALA A 434 4.72 25.07 -0.29
C ALA A 434 5.39 26.46 -0.17
N ALA A 435 6.71 26.54 -0.37
CA ALA A 435 7.44 27.81 -0.42
C ALA A 435 6.97 28.71 -1.57
N ARG A 436 6.79 28.15 -2.77
CA ARG A 436 6.27 28.87 -3.93
C ARG A 436 4.87 29.39 -3.67
N MET A 437 3.98 28.55 -3.14
CA MET A 437 2.64 28.95 -2.75
C MET A 437 2.68 30.11 -1.73
N ALA A 438 3.50 30.01 -0.68
CA ALA A 438 3.63 31.07 0.30
C ALA A 438 4.06 32.40 -0.34
N ALA A 439 5.01 32.37 -1.26
CA ALA A 439 5.45 33.55 -2.00
C ALA A 439 4.37 34.13 -2.93
N ASP A 440 3.72 33.27 -3.74
CA ASP A 440 2.72 33.67 -4.72
C ASP A 440 1.47 34.31 -4.06
N PHE A 441 1.10 33.82 -2.88
CA PHE A 441 -0.01 34.36 -2.09
C PHE A 441 0.40 35.49 -1.13
N GLY A 442 1.66 35.95 -1.16
CA GLY A 442 2.14 37.05 -0.33
C GLY A 442 2.09 36.75 1.18
N MET A 443 2.26 35.49 1.56
CA MET A 443 2.30 35.09 2.96
C MET A 443 3.57 35.62 3.64
N PRO A 444 3.53 35.95 4.95
CA PRO A 444 4.70 36.47 5.65
C PRO A 444 5.83 35.44 5.68
N LEU A 445 7.03 35.85 5.33
CA LEU A 445 8.24 35.02 5.37
C LEU A 445 9.39 35.80 6.04
N PRO A 446 10.28 35.12 6.78
CA PRO A 446 11.45 35.76 7.38
C PRO A 446 12.29 36.50 6.33
N LYS A 447 12.77 37.70 6.67
CA LYS A 447 13.58 38.49 5.74
C LYS A 447 14.91 37.82 5.40
N GLY A 448 15.48 37.08 6.36
CA GLY A 448 16.72 36.32 6.21
C GLY A 448 16.54 34.88 5.70
N LEU A 449 15.36 34.52 5.18
CA LEU A 449 15.10 33.18 4.66
C LEU A 449 15.91 32.90 3.38
N LYS A 450 16.59 31.75 3.35
CA LYS A 450 17.32 31.23 2.20
C LYS A 450 16.86 29.80 1.91
N THR A 451 16.10 29.63 0.84
CA THR A 451 15.58 28.31 0.43
C THR A 451 16.60 27.56 -0.42
N VAL A 452 16.96 26.35 0.00
CA VAL A 452 17.85 25.43 -0.72
C VAL A 452 17.03 24.23 -1.19
N ALA A 453 16.88 24.06 -2.50
CA ALA A 453 16.13 22.93 -3.05
C ALA A 453 16.93 21.62 -2.93
N VAL A 454 16.23 20.53 -2.59
CA VAL A 454 16.76 19.16 -2.61
C VAL A 454 15.76 18.23 -3.29
N PRO A 455 16.20 17.17 -4.00
CA PRO A 455 15.29 16.31 -4.77
C PRO A 455 14.30 15.59 -3.85
N CYS A 456 14.78 15.24 -2.65
CA CYS A 456 14.01 14.78 -1.53
C CYS A 456 14.72 15.22 -0.25
N ALA A 457 13.98 15.36 0.85
CA ALA A 457 14.59 15.58 2.17
C ALA A 457 15.61 14.49 2.53
N GLY A 458 15.47 13.27 1.99
CA GLY A 458 16.43 12.18 2.15
C GLY A 458 17.85 12.48 1.64
N LYS A 459 18.06 13.53 0.83
CA LYS A 459 19.38 14.00 0.40
C LYS A 459 20.04 14.98 1.38
N VAL A 460 19.33 15.46 2.40
CA VAL A 460 19.84 16.48 3.34
C VAL A 460 20.84 15.85 4.30
N ASP A 461 22.11 15.89 3.93
CA ASP A 461 23.19 15.35 4.74
C ASP A 461 23.34 16.10 6.07
N ILE A 462 23.79 15.40 7.12
CA ILE A 462 24.14 16.05 8.39
C ILE A 462 25.25 17.09 8.18
N ASP A 463 26.19 16.82 7.26
CA ASP A 463 27.27 17.74 6.93
C ASP A 463 26.74 19.05 6.35
N TYR A 464 25.64 19.02 5.60
CA TYR A 464 25.03 20.24 5.06
C TYR A 464 24.39 21.08 6.16
N VAL A 465 23.70 20.42 7.10
CA VAL A 465 23.06 21.07 8.24
C VAL A 465 24.11 21.72 9.13
N MET A 466 25.16 20.98 9.48
CA MET A 466 26.24 21.48 10.33
C MET A 466 27.06 22.56 9.63
N ARG A 467 27.32 22.42 8.33
CA ARG A 467 28.00 23.44 7.54
C ARG A 467 27.20 24.74 7.46
N ALA A 468 25.89 24.67 7.25
CA ALA A 468 25.06 25.88 7.22
C ALA A 468 25.24 26.72 8.50
N LEU A 469 25.23 26.07 9.66
CA LEU A 469 25.48 26.74 10.95
C LEU A 469 26.91 27.29 11.06
N ALA A 470 27.90 26.49 10.66
CA ALA A 470 29.32 26.89 10.72
C ALA A 470 29.64 28.09 9.80
N GLU A 471 28.95 28.21 8.67
CA GLU A 471 29.12 29.29 7.68
C GLU A 471 28.24 30.52 8.00
N GLY A 472 27.55 30.52 9.14
CA GLY A 472 26.89 31.70 9.69
C GLY A 472 25.35 31.72 9.62
N ALA A 473 24.68 30.62 9.30
CA ALA A 473 23.25 30.53 9.47
C ALA A 473 22.89 30.55 10.97
N ASP A 474 21.88 31.35 11.33
CA ASP A 474 21.36 31.43 12.70
C ASP A 474 20.48 30.23 13.03
N GLY A 475 19.79 29.70 12.01
CA GLY A 475 19.06 28.44 12.10
C GLY A 475 18.89 27.71 10.76
N VAL A 476 18.60 26.43 10.86
CA VAL A 476 18.40 25.50 9.74
C VAL A 476 17.04 24.83 9.87
N VAL A 477 16.29 24.79 8.77
CA VAL A 477 15.01 24.08 8.71
C VAL A 477 15.04 23.04 7.61
N VAL A 478 14.65 21.80 7.91
CA VAL A 478 14.49 20.72 6.94
C VAL A 478 13.01 20.51 6.69
N MET A 479 12.54 20.93 5.51
CA MET A 479 11.15 20.86 5.08
C MET A 479 10.91 19.62 4.21
N ALA A 480 10.22 18.62 4.78
CA ALA A 480 9.98 17.32 4.17
C ALA A 480 8.49 17.07 3.87
N CYS A 481 8.18 15.96 3.19
CA CYS A 481 6.80 15.47 3.07
C CYS A 481 6.32 14.96 4.44
N HIS A 482 5.00 14.88 4.67
CA HIS A 482 4.48 14.17 5.85
C HIS A 482 4.99 12.73 5.93
N ASN A 483 5.22 12.25 7.16
CA ASN A 483 5.57 10.85 7.40
C ASN A 483 4.43 9.94 6.91
N GLY A 484 4.78 8.82 6.29
CA GLY A 484 3.83 7.93 5.59
C GLY A 484 3.49 8.37 4.16
N ASN A 485 3.64 9.65 3.81
CA ASN A 485 3.33 10.20 2.48
C ASN A 485 4.55 10.74 1.75
N CYS A 486 5.74 10.23 2.06
CA CYS A 486 6.94 10.60 1.31
C CYS A 486 6.91 9.95 -0.07
N LYS A 487 7.06 10.74 -1.15
CA LYS A 487 7.21 10.21 -2.52
C LYS A 487 8.36 9.22 -2.69
N SER A 488 9.38 9.36 -1.85
CA SER A 488 10.55 8.47 -1.83
C SER A 488 10.48 7.42 -0.72
N GLU A 489 9.28 7.12 -0.21
CA GLU A 489 8.96 6.24 0.92
C GLU A 489 9.58 6.66 2.27
N LYS A 490 10.91 6.66 2.37
CA LYS A 490 11.64 6.82 3.62
C LYS A 490 12.41 8.15 3.69
N GLY A 491 12.31 9.01 2.68
CA GLY A 491 13.07 10.27 2.62
C GLY A 491 12.85 11.22 3.80
N SER A 492 11.59 11.44 4.22
CA SER A 492 11.27 12.24 5.41
C SER A 492 11.76 11.59 6.69
N LEU A 493 11.72 10.26 6.77
CA LEU A 493 12.16 9.49 7.94
C LEU A 493 13.68 9.63 8.16
N TYR A 494 14.49 9.42 7.12
CA TYR A 494 15.94 9.59 7.23
C TYR A 494 16.33 11.04 7.53
N ALA A 495 15.63 12.00 6.94
CA ALA A 495 15.85 13.42 7.21
C ALA A 495 15.55 13.80 8.66
N SER A 496 14.47 13.24 9.24
CA SER A 496 14.11 13.50 10.64
C SER A 496 15.13 12.91 11.60
N TRP A 497 15.64 11.71 11.33
CA TRP A 497 16.71 11.09 12.11
C TRP A 497 18.01 11.91 12.06
N ARG A 498 18.42 12.37 10.86
CA ARG A 498 19.60 13.22 10.72
C ARG A 498 19.44 14.58 11.41
N ALA A 499 18.28 15.21 11.30
CA ALA A 499 18.00 16.45 12.00
C ALA A 499 18.05 16.27 13.52
N ALA A 500 17.47 15.18 14.04
CA ALA A 500 17.53 14.86 15.47
C ALA A 500 18.96 14.57 15.95
N ASN A 501 19.77 13.87 15.14
CA ASN A 501 21.18 13.63 15.45
C ASN A 501 21.99 14.96 15.47
N ALA A 502 21.74 15.85 14.50
CA ALA A 502 22.37 17.16 14.47
C ALA A 502 21.98 18.03 15.69
N GLN A 503 20.70 17.99 16.09
CA GLN A 503 20.20 18.63 17.31
C GLN A 503 20.92 18.10 18.57
N GLN A 504 21.06 16.79 18.71
CA GLN A 504 21.78 16.17 19.83
C GLN A 504 23.26 16.55 19.85
N THR A 505 23.87 16.65 18.66
CA THR A 505 25.26 17.10 18.50
C THR A 505 25.43 18.54 18.99
N LEU A 506 24.53 19.46 18.61
CA LEU A 506 24.53 20.85 19.10
C LEU A 506 24.42 20.92 20.62
N GLU A 507 23.48 20.19 21.20
CA GLU A 507 23.25 20.16 22.66
C GLU A 507 24.51 19.66 23.40
N THR A 508 25.21 18.66 22.85
CA THR A 508 26.44 18.11 23.42
C THR A 508 27.59 19.13 23.45
N ILE A 509 27.67 20.02 22.45
CA ILE A 509 28.69 21.08 22.38
C ILE A 509 28.24 22.40 23.03
N GLY A 510 27.10 22.41 23.72
CA GLY A 510 26.57 23.59 24.42
C GLY A 510 25.92 24.63 23.51
N VAL A 511 25.54 24.24 22.29
CA VAL A 511 24.77 25.08 21.35
C VAL A 511 23.30 24.68 21.42
N GLU A 512 22.39 25.64 21.25
CA GLU A 512 20.97 25.38 21.42
C GLU A 512 20.43 24.58 20.23
N LYS A 513 19.85 23.41 20.52
CA LYS A 513 19.32 22.48 19.51
C LYS A 513 18.16 23.07 18.70
N GLU A 514 17.45 24.05 19.25
CA GLU A 514 16.34 24.74 18.61
C GLU A 514 16.77 25.53 17.35
N ARG A 515 18.07 25.69 17.12
CA ARG A 515 18.63 26.21 15.86
C ARG A 515 18.42 25.26 14.68
N ILE A 516 18.04 24.00 14.91
CA ILE A 516 17.68 23.06 13.85
C ILE A 516 16.21 22.67 14.03
N CYS A 517 15.43 22.71 12.95
CA CYS A 517 14.04 22.29 12.95
C CYS A 517 13.78 21.32 11.80
N PHE A 518 13.23 20.14 12.11
CA PHE A 518 12.60 19.30 11.10
C PHE A 518 11.09 19.58 11.09
N ALA A 519 10.54 19.82 9.91
CA ALA A 519 9.12 20.04 9.73
C ALA A 519 8.59 19.35 8.48
N THR A 520 7.30 19.09 8.47
CA THR A 520 6.63 18.43 7.34
C THR A 520 5.54 19.33 6.76
N THR A 521 5.42 19.30 5.43
CA THR A 521 4.41 20.03 4.66
C THR A 521 3.94 19.17 3.50
N ALA A 522 2.71 19.40 3.03
CA ALA A 522 2.26 19.00 1.70
C ALA A 522 2.48 20.16 0.71
N SER A 523 2.38 19.89 -0.59
CA SER A 523 2.62 20.88 -1.65
C SER A 523 1.67 22.09 -1.60
N ASN A 524 0.49 21.94 -0.99
CA ASN A 524 -0.53 22.97 -0.84
C ASN A 524 -0.54 23.64 0.56
N MET A 525 0.50 23.45 1.37
CA MET A 525 0.57 23.96 2.75
C MET A 525 1.45 25.22 2.86
N GLY A 526 1.23 26.21 2.00
CA GLY A 526 1.97 27.49 2.05
C GLY A 526 1.79 28.24 3.38
N SER A 527 0.60 28.17 3.98
CA SER A 527 0.31 28.77 5.29
C SER A 527 1.14 28.18 6.40
N ASP A 528 1.29 26.85 6.42
CA ASP A 528 2.11 26.16 7.41
C ASP A 528 3.59 26.40 7.17
N PHE A 529 4.03 26.40 5.91
CA PHE A 529 5.41 26.75 5.56
C PHE A 529 5.79 28.14 6.09
N SER A 530 4.93 29.13 5.83
CA SER A 530 5.08 30.50 6.36
C SER A 530 5.11 30.50 7.89
N ARG A 531 4.12 29.90 8.53
CA ARG A 531 4.01 29.84 10.00
C ARG A 531 5.25 29.22 10.65
N ILE A 532 5.71 28.07 10.17
CA ILE A 532 6.89 27.35 10.71
C ILE A 532 8.13 28.25 10.65
N LEU A 533 8.35 28.95 9.54
CA LEU A 533 9.52 29.80 9.37
C LEU A 533 9.44 31.09 10.18
N MET A 534 8.26 31.70 10.30
CA MET A 534 8.04 32.85 11.17
C MET A 534 8.23 32.47 12.66
N GLU A 535 7.75 31.29 13.07
CA GLU A 535 8.01 30.74 14.40
C GLU A 535 9.52 30.50 14.63
N MET A 536 10.25 30.05 13.62
CA MET A 536 11.70 29.91 13.67
C MET A 536 12.41 31.26 13.83
N GLU A 537 12.05 32.27 13.04
CA GLU A 537 12.61 33.62 13.14
C GLU A 537 12.35 34.23 14.53
N ALA A 538 11.15 34.06 15.08
CA ALA A 538 10.80 34.52 16.42
C ALA A 538 11.66 33.85 17.51
N LYS A 539 11.91 32.54 17.40
CA LYS A 539 12.79 31.80 18.34
C LYS A 539 14.25 32.26 18.26
N LEU A 540 14.73 32.60 17.06
CA LEU A 540 16.10 33.07 16.85
C LEU A 540 16.28 34.54 17.28
N SER A 541 15.26 35.38 17.08
CA SER A 541 15.29 36.82 17.42
C SER A 541 15.01 37.10 18.90
N GLY A 542 14.38 36.16 19.63
CA GLY A 542 14.13 36.25 21.07
C GLY A 542 15.34 35.90 21.94
N LYS A 543 16.53 35.81 21.34
CA LYS A 543 17.81 35.57 22.00
C LYS A 543 18.64 36.85 22.15
#